data_AF-A0A096KV21-F1
#
_entry.id   AF-A0A096KV21-F1
#
_cell.length_a   1.000
_cell.length_b   1.000
_cell.length_c   1.000
_cell.angle_alpha   90.00
_cell.angle_beta   90.00
_cell.angle_gamma   90.00
#
_symmetry.space_group_name_H-M   'P 1'
#
loop_
_entity.id
_entity.type
_entity.pdbx_description
1 polymer ?
#
loop_
_entity_poly.entity_id
_entity_poly.type
_entity_poly.pdbx_seq_one_letter_code
_entity_poly.pdbx_strand_id
1 'polypeptide(L)'
;MSVQKVENGLFLAPTTSFTCEKALVWQAIDTVEINGATVTFKDGDKPVFTGATSDDTRYWYQCEFWNSEDGAGVNSAWFWDQNIENHIDTFEAGKTYSYGFYLKSHEGFYFTRDTRVTINGKTYGYWWNESDAENLDRDGKTTTMWVYTNLTMTPEAMPTPTPDPKPTPEPETKPETKPGQAPTTATITTTVSTTKTPAVKPAAKTSDATLAATGDSTGLVAAAMSLAGAIAAAIGIASKRREN
;
A
#
# COMPACT_ATOMS: atom_id res chain seq x y z
N MET A 1 -21.56 -16.74 49.85
CA MET A 1 -20.23 -16.15 50.10
C MET A 1 -19.82 -16.49 51.53
N SER A 2 -18.71 -17.21 51.70
CA SER A 2 -18.11 -17.44 53.01
C SER A 2 -17.02 -16.41 53.24
N VAL A 3 -17.12 -15.72 54.38
CA VAL A 3 -16.19 -14.68 54.79
C VAL A 3 -15.32 -15.25 55.90
N GLN A 4 -14.01 -15.28 55.70
CA GLN A 4 -13.05 -15.76 56.69
C GLN A 4 -12.20 -14.61 57.22
N LYS A 5 -12.10 -14.49 58.54
CA LYS A 5 -11.18 -13.53 59.17
C LYS A 5 -9.78 -14.15 59.18
N VAL A 6 -8.80 -13.44 58.62
CA VAL A 6 -7.38 -13.79 58.65
C VAL A 6 -6.62 -12.75 59.48
N GLU A 7 -5.39 -13.06 59.88
CA GLU A 7 -4.60 -12.33 60.89
C GLU A 7 -4.54 -10.81 60.66
N ASN A 8 -4.53 -10.36 59.39
CA ASN A 8 -4.52 -8.94 59.00
C ASN A 8 -5.67 -8.51 58.06
N GLY A 9 -6.80 -9.23 58.04
CA GLY A 9 -7.91 -8.82 57.18
C GLY A 9 -9.06 -9.81 57.03
N LEU A 10 -9.86 -9.58 56.00
CA LEU A 10 -11.03 -10.39 55.68
C LEU A 10 -10.82 -11.04 54.30
N PHE A 11 -10.82 -12.36 54.25
CA PHE A 11 -10.77 -13.12 53.01
C PHE A 11 -12.20 -13.46 52.56
N LEU A 12 -12.54 -13.04 51.34
CA LEU A 12 -13.77 -13.41 50.66
C LEU A 12 -13.45 -14.54 49.68
N ALA A 13 -13.87 -15.77 49.97
CA ALA A 13 -13.68 -16.87 49.03
C ALA A 13 -14.58 -16.66 47.80
N PRO A 14 -14.05 -16.74 46.56
CA PRO A 14 -14.86 -16.66 45.35
C PRO A 14 -15.87 -17.82 45.35
N THR A 15 -17.13 -17.51 45.04
CA THR A 15 -18.23 -18.51 45.03
C THR A 15 -18.34 -19.26 43.72
N THR A 16 -17.57 -18.83 42.72
CA THR A 16 -17.42 -19.49 41.43
C THR A 16 -15.93 -19.54 41.10
N SER A 17 -15.39 -20.75 40.98
CA SER A 17 -14.12 -20.98 40.30
C SER A 17 -14.38 -20.93 38.80
N PHE A 18 -13.76 -20.01 38.07
CA PHE A 18 -13.70 -20.13 36.62
C PHE A 18 -12.82 -21.34 36.30
N THR A 19 -13.38 -22.34 35.65
CA THR A 19 -12.61 -23.47 35.17
C THR A 19 -11.97 -23.00 33.87
N CYS A 20 -10.64 -23.10 33.76
CA CYS A 20 -9.97 -22.88 32.49
C CYS A 20 -10.48 -23.96 31.52
N GLU A 21 -11.42 -23.61 30.65
CA GLU A 21 -11.98 -24.49 29.63
C GLU A 21 -10.92 -24.72 28.54
N LYS A 22 -9.91 -25.55 28.85
CA LYS A 22 -8.86 -26.01 27.93
C LYS A 22 -7.97 -24.87 27.38
N ALA A 23 -6.66 -25.00 27.55
CA ALA A 23 -5.71 -24.09 26.91
C ALA A 23 -5.93 -24.10 25.39
N LEU A 24 -6.07 -22.91 24.79
CA LEU A 24 -6.17 -22.75 23.35
C LEU A 24 -4.91 -23.30 22.70
N VAL A 25 -5.05 -24.31 21.83
CA VAL A 25 -3.93 -24.84 21.06
C VAL A 25 -3.68 -23.88 19.91
N TRP A 26 -2.62 -23.08 20.04
CA TRP A 26 -2.21 -22.11 19.03
C TRP A 26 -1.78 -22.81 17.74
N GLN A 27 -2.22 -22.30 16.60
CA GLN A 27 -1.96 -22.85 15.27
C GLN A 27 -1.14 -21.88 14.41
N ALA A 28 -0.14 -22.42 13.72
CA ALA A 28 0.65 -21.63 12.77
C ALA A 28 -0.18 -21.30 11.52
N ILE A 29 0.01 -20.11 10.98
CA ILE A 29 -0.50 -19.71 9.68
C ILE A 29 0.57 -20.02 8.63
N ASP A 30 0.37 -21.08 7.87
CA ASP A 30 1.34 -21.53 6.86
C ASP A 30 1.37 -20.64 5.61
N THR A 31 0.25 -19.98 5.30
CA THR A 31 0.11 -19.18 4.09
C THR A 31 -0.85 -18.03 4.33
N VAL A 32 -0.41 -16.87 3.87
CA VAL A 32 -1.19 -15.64 3.75
C VAL A 32 -1.47 -15.39 2.27
N GLU A 33 -2.71 -15.03 1.98
CA GLU A 33 -3.17 -14.71 0.65
C GLU A 33 -3.83 -13.32 0.63
N ILE A 34 -3.28 -12.45 -0.22
CA ILE A 34 -3.86 -11.15 -0.57
C ILE A 34 -4.36 -11.24 -2.02
N ASN A 35 -5.65 -11.03 -2.21
CA ASN A 35 -6.35 -11.16 -3.48
C ASN A 35 -6.88 -9.81 -3.95
N GLY A 36 -6.94 -9.64 -5.27
CA GLY A 36 -7.46 -8.43 -5.90
C GLY A 36 -6.62 -7.18 -5.69
N ALA A 37 -5.37 -7.30 -5.20
CA ALA A 37 -4.49 -6.16 -5.00
C ALA A 37 -4.17 -5.45 -6.33
N THR A 38 -4.32 -4.13 -6.38
CA THR A 38 -3.93 -3.33 -7.54
C THR A 38 -2.40 -3.16 -7.48
N VAL A 39 -1.71 -3.86 -8.38
CA VAL A 39 -0.23 -3.98 -8.37
C VAL A 39 0.44 -3.38 -9.62
N THR A 40 -0.30 -2.63 -10.42
CA THR A 40 0.19 -2.03 -11.66
C THR A 40 -0.45 -0.66 -11.84
N PHE A 41 0.39 0.33 -12.12
CA PHE A 41 0.04 1.73 -12.26
C PHE A 41 0.83 2.33 -13.42
N LYS A 42 0.32 3.43 -13.97
CA LYS A 42 0.96 4.25 -14.99
C LYS A 42 1.58 5.49 -14.36
N ASP A 43 2.41 6.17 -15.14
CA ASP A 43 2.90 7.50 -14.78
C ASP A 43 1.74 8.47 -14.49
N GLY A 44 1.81 9.14 -13.34
CA GLY A 44 0.79 10.06 -12.83
C GLY A 44 -0.43 9.38 -12.18
N ASP A 45 -0.53 8.05 -12.17
CA ASP A 45 -1.62 7.38 -11.46
C ASP A 45 -1.49 7.60 -9.95
N LYS A 46 -2.64 7.77 -9.30
CA LYS A 46 -2.71 7.82 -7.83
C LYS A 46 -2.71 6.41 -7.24
N PRO A 47 -2.22 6.24 -6.01
CA PRO A 47 -2.35 4.98 -5.28
C PRO A 47 -3.81 4.53 -5.17
N VAL A 48 -4.05 3.26 -5.49
CA VAL A 48 -5.34 2.59 -5.32
C VAL A 48 -5.10 1.28 -4.57
N PHE A 49 -5.90 1.06 -3.54
CA PHE A 49 -5.75 -0.06 -2.62
C PHE A 49 -7.00 -0.93 -2.69
N THR A 50 -6.84 -2.16 -3.16
CA THR A 50 -7.92 -3.12 -3.42
C THR A 50 -7.58 -4.53 -2.93
N GLY A 51 -6.46 -4.68 -2.22
CA GLY A 51 -6.09 -5.94 -1.60
C GLY A 51 -7.13 -6.35 -0.57
N ALA A 52 -7.56 -7.60 -0.66
CA ALA A 52 -8.44 -8.22 0.32
C ALA A 52 -7.88 -9.59 0.67
N THR A 53 -8.06 -9.99 1.91
CA THR A 53 -7.83 -11.39 2.27
C THR A 53 -8.98 -12.23 1.72
N SER A 54 -8.76 -13.51 1.46
CA SER A 54 -9.89 -14.44 1.33
C SER A 54 -10.73 -14.41 2.63
N ASP A 55 -11.89 -15.06 2.67
CA ASP A 55 -12.71 -15.25 3.89
C ASP A 55 -11.99 -16.13 4.96
N ASP A 56 -10.66 -16.07 5.00
CA ASP A 56 -9.79 -16.67 5.96
C ASP A 56 -10.02 -16.06 7.34
N THR A 57 -10.48 -16.89 8.27
CA THR A 57 -10.81 -16.48 9.63
C THR A 57 -9.58 -16.44 10.55
N ARG A 58 -8.36 -16.64 10.02
CA ARG A 58 -7.13 -16.77 10.81
C ARG A 58 -6.40 -15.45 11.03
N TYR A 59 -6.63 -14.44 10.19
CA TYR A 59 -6.02 -13.12 10.35
C TYR A 59 -6.90 -11.98 9.84
N TRP A 60 -6.74 -10.82 10.47
CA TRP A 60 -7.35 -9.55 10.08
C TRP A 60 -6.42 -8.78 9.14
N TYR A 61 -6.95 -8.38 8.00
CA TYR A 61 -6.34 -7.38 7.13
C TYR A 61 -6.30 -6.02 7.84
N GLN A 62 -5.14 -5.36 7.87
CA GLN A 62 -5.00 -4.02 8.46
C GLN A 62 -4.77 -2.96 7.40
N CYS A 63 -3.76 -3.17 6.55
CA CYS A 63 -3.47 -2.27 5.44
C CYS A 63 -2.53 -2.90 4.41
N GLU A 64 -2.44 -2.22 3.28
CA GLU A 64 -1.41 -2.36 2.27
C GLU A 64 -0.74 -1.01 2.01
N PHE A 65 0.45 -1.03 1.44
CA PHE A 65 1.24 0.18 1.23
C PHE A 65 2.23 0.01 0.08
N TRP A 66 2.69 1.16 -0.43
CA TRP A 66 3.80 1.26 -1.37
C TRP A 66 4.92 2.08 -0.76
N ASN A 67 6.16 1.68 -1.02
CA ASN A 67 7.35 2.47 -0.71
C ASN A 67 8.26 2.57 -1.93
N SER A 68 9.08 3.60 -2.00
CA SER A 68 10.17 3.71 -2.97
C SER A 68 11.53 3.74 -2.29
N GLU A 69 12.59 3.49 -3.07
CA GLU A 69 13.96 3.40 -2.57
C GLU A 69 14.48 4.71 -1.94
N ASP A 70 13.94 5.85 -2.37
CA ASP A 70 14.22 7.18 -1.80
C ASP A 70 13.46 7.46 -0.48
N GLY A 71 12.78 6.44 0.08
CA GLY A 71 12.07 6.52 1.35
C GLY A 71 10.70 7.19 1.28
N ALA A 72 10.16 7.44 0.07
CA ALA A 72 8.77 7.85 -0.05
C ALA A 72 7.82 6.68 0.23
N GLY A 73 6.62 6.98 0.74
CA GLY A 73 5.62 5.97 1.07
C GLY A 73 4.17 6.43 0.91
N VAL A 74 3.26 5.49 0.86
CA VAL A 74 1.81 5.72 0.97
C VAL A 74 1.14 4.48 1.56
N ASN A 75 0.16 4.67 2.44
CA ASN A 75 -0.51 3.60 3.17
C ASN A 75 -2.03 3.66 3.00
N SER A 76 -2.68 2.51 2.87
CA SER A 76 -4.14 2.43 2.73
C SER A 76 -4.89 2.82 4.00
N ALA A 77 -4.24 2.77 5.17
CA ALA A 77 -4.83 3.15 6.45
C ALA A 77 -4.36 4.56 6.86
N TRP A 78 -5.32 5.49 6.92
CA TRP A 78 -5.09 6.92 7.22
C TRP A 78 -4.23 7.15 8.48
N PHE A 79 -4.39 6.29 9.50
CA PHE A 79 -3.69 6.42 10.76
C PHE A 79 -2.17 6.34 10.58
N TRP A 80 -1.71 5.48 9.67
CA TRP A 80 -0.31 5.32 9.30
C TRP A 80 0.10 6.31 8.22
N ASP A 81 -0.77 6.54 7.24
CA ASP A 81 -0.49 7.39 6.08
C ASP A 81 -0.16 8.83 6.47
N GLN A 82 -0.88 9.39 7.45
CA GLN A 82 -0.69 10.77 7.90
C GLN A 82 0.71 11.04 8.50
N ASN A 83 1.43 9.99 8.89
CA ASN A 83 2.75 10.09 9.51
C ASN A 83 3.89 9.95 8.50
N ILE A 84 3.59 9.81 7.20
CA ILE A 84 4.59 9.70 6.15
C ILE A 84 4.97 11.11 5.68
N GLU A 85 6.22 11.51 5.95
CA GLU A 85 6.72 12.83 5.56
C GLU A 85 6.91 12.98 4.05
N ASN A 86 7.53 11.98 3.42
CA ASN A 86 7.73 11.93 1.97
C ASN A 86 6.62 11.08 1.34
N HIS A 87 5.49 11.70 1.05
CA HIS A 87 4.28 10.99 0.61
C HIS A 87 4.27 10.70 -0.90
N ILE A 88 3.78 9.53 -1.28
CA ILE A 88 3.52 9.18 -2.68
C ILE A 88 2.08 9.57 -3.04
N ASP A 89 1.91 10.78 -3.57
CA ASP A 89 0.62 11.25 -4.09
C ASP A 89 0.28 10.66 -5.48
N THR A 90 1.31 10.43 -6.28
CA THR A 90 1.25 9.84 -7.64
C THR A 90 2.50 9.01 -7.91
N PHE A 91 2.38 7.98 -8.75
CA PHE A 91 3.53 7.22 -9.23
C PHE A 91 4.21 7.93 -10.41
N GLU A 92 5.55 7.85 -10.45
CA GLU A 92 6.38 8.54 -11.44
C GLU A 92 7.08 7.54 -12.38
N ALA A 93 7.09 7.85 -13.68
CA ALA A 93 7.78 7.05 -14.68
C ALA A 93 9.26 6.79 -14.31
N GLY A 94 9.70 5.53 -14.47
CA GLY A 94 11.09 5.13 -14.21
C GLY A 94 11.47 4.98 -12.73
N LYS A 95 10.60 5.38 -11.80
CA LYS A 95 10.79 5.14 -10.36
C LYS A 95 10.24 3.77 -9.97
N THR A 96 10.98 3.03 -9.14
CA THR A 96 10.57 1.70 -8.70
C THR A 96 9.94 1.77 -7.31
N TYR A 97 8.79 1.12 -7.18
CA TYR A 97 8.02 1.04 -5.95
C TYR A 97 7.88 -0.43 -5.53
N SER A 98 7.95 -0.69 -4.22
CA SER A 98 7.77 -2.00 -3.61
C SER A 98 6.46 -2.05 -2.83
N TYR A 99 5.73 -3.14 -2.98
CA TYR A 99 4.48 -3.38 -2.27
C TYR A 99 4.71 -4.06 -0.92
N GLY A 100 3.91 -3.70 0.08
CA GLY A 100 3.88 -4.37 1.38
C GLY A 100 2.50 -4.31 2.01
N PHE A 101 2.34 -5.02 3.12
CA PHE A 101 1.08 -5.09 3.84
C PHE A 101 1.28 -5.43 5.32
N TYR A 102 0.21 -5.23 6.10
CA TYR A 102 0.16 -5.51 7.52
C TYR A 102 -1.08 -6.33 7.89
N LEU A 103 -0.87 -7.41 8.64
CA LEU A 103 -1.91 -8.29 9.16
C LEU A 103 -1.78 -8.48 10.67
N LYS A 104 -2.90 -8.84 11.32
CA LYS A 104 -2.93 -9.34 12.69
C LYS A 104 -3.57 -10.70 12.74
N SER A 105 -3.01 -11.67 13.46
CA SER A 105 -3.67 -12.95 13.64
C SER A 105 -4.93 -12.82 14.50
N HIS A 106 -5.90 -13.69 14.25
CA HIS A 106 -6.97 -13.94 15.20
C HIS A 106 -6.42 -14.69 16.41
N GLU A 107 -7.17 -14.64 17.52
CA GLU A 107 -6.84 -15.40 18.72
C GLU A 107 -6.68 -16.90 18.41
N GLY A 108 -5.60 -17.49 18.90
CA GLY A 108 -5.26 -18.89 18.64
C GLY A 108 -4.46 -19.13 17.36
N PHE A 109 -4.12 -18.08 16.61
CA PHE A 109 -3.26 -18.18 15.43
C PHE A 109 -2.01 -17.32 15.57
N TYR A 110 -0.92 -17.72 14.90
CA TYR A 110 0.33 -16.98 14.87
C TYR A 110 1.05 -17.16 13.53
N PHE A 111 1.91 -16.21 13.20
CA PHE A 111 2.81 -16.28 12.05
C PHE A 111 4.18 -16.78 12.45
N THR A 112 4.92 -17.33 11.49
CA THR A 112 6.28 -17.86 11.66
C THR A 112 7.17 -17.39 10.51
N ARG A 113 8.48 -17.65 10.60
CA ARG A 113 9.42 -17.41 9.49
C ARG A 113 9.08 -18.22 8.23
N ASP A 114 8.34 -19.33 8.39
CA ASP A 114 7.94 -20.22 7.29
C ASP A 114 6.59 -19.83 6.65
N THR A 115 5.89 -18.83 7.18
CA THR A 115 4.63 -18.34 6.61
C THR A 115 4.86 -17.87 5.17
N ARG A 116 4.16 -18.45 4.21
CA ARG A 116 4.29 -18.06 2.79
C ARG A 116 3.37 -16.90 2.45
N VAL A 117 3.83 -16.01 1.56
CA VAL A 117 3.04 -14.90 1.05
C VAL A 117 2.63 -15.15 -0.39
N THR A 118 1.34 -15.05 -0.65
CA THR A 118 0.76 -15.06 -2.00
C THR A 118 -0.02 -13.77 -2.24
N ILE A 119 0.23 -13.13 -3.38
CA ILE A 119 -0.46 -11.92 -3.81
C ILE A 119 -0.99 -12.18 -5.22
N ASN A 120 -2.30 -12.02 -5.41
CA ASN A 120 -3.00 -12.31 -6.67
C ASN A 120 -2.62 -13.70 -7.25
N GLY A 121 -2.56 -14.72 -6.40
CA GLY A 121 -2.23 -16.09 -6.78
C GLY A 121 -0.74 -16.37 -7.06
N LYS A 122 0.17 -15.39 -6.91
CA LYS A 122 1.62 -15.57 -7.09
C LYS A 122 2.36 -15.49 -5.75
N THR A 123 3.33 -16.39 -5.55
CA THR A 123 4.19 -16.38 -4.35
C THR A 123 5.27 -15.31 -4.46
N TYR A 124 5.49 -14.59 -3.37
CA TYR A 124 6.52 -13.55 -3.26
C TYR A 124 7.44 -13.82 -2.07
N GLY A 125 8.70 -13.41 -2.22
CA GLY A 125 9.63 -13.26 -1.10
C GLY A 125 9.33 -11.96 -0.36
N TYR A 126 9.72 -11.89 0.91
CA TYR A 126 9.44 -10.72 1.72
C TYR A 126 10.41 -10.60 2.90
N TRP A 127 10.41 -9.42 3.52
CA TRP A 127 11.16 -9.07 4.71
C TRP A 127 10.21 -8.55 5.78
N TRP A 128 10.47 -8.94 7.03
CA TRP A 128 9.70 -8.50 8.18
C TRP A 128 10.10 -7.09 8.59
N ASN A 129 9.18 -6.30 9.14
CA ASN A 129 9.57 -5.13 9.91
C ASN A 129 10.40 -5.55 11.13
N GLU A 130 11.18 -4.62 11.68
CA GLU A 130 12.12 -4.91 12.76
C GLU A 130 11.43 -5.50 13.99
N SER A 131 10.30 -4.92 14.43
CA SER A 131 9.60 -5.40 15.62
C SER A 131 9.05 -6.82 15.48
N ASP A 132 8.49 -7.20 14.32
CA ASP A 132 8.02 -8.58 14.12
C ASP A 132 9.21 -9.54 13.94
N ALA A 133 10.29 -9.09 13.31
CA ALA A 133 11.52 -9.87 13.19
C ALA A 133 12.11 -10.23 14.57
N GLU A 134 12.19 -9.26 15.48
CA GLU A 134 12.67 -9.47 16.84
C GLU A 134 11.80 -10.47 17.62
N ASN A 135 10.47 -10.36 17.50
CA ASN A 135 9.54 -11.32 18.12
C ASN A 135 9.75 -12.74 17.57
N LEU A 136 9.93 -12.87 16.26
CA LEU A 136 10.22 -14.15 15.62
C LEU A 136 11.57 -14.73 16.06
N ASP A 137 12.60 -13.90 16.24
CA ASP A 137 13.92 -14.36 16.67
C ASP A 137 13.93 -14.78 18.14
N ARG A 138 13.13 -14.12 18.99
CA ARG A 138 12.99 -14.47 20.41
C ARG A 138 12.12 -15.71 20.62
N ASP A 139 10.94 -15.74 20.01
CA ASP A 139 9.87 -16.69 20.37
C ASP A 139 9.55 -17.70 19.26
N GLY A 140 10.11 -17.55 18.06
CA GLY A 140 9.78 -18.34 16.87
C GLY A 140 8.40 -18.04 16.29
N LYS A 141 7.67 -17.08 16.86
CA LYS A 141 6.28 -16.75 16.50
C LYS A 141 5.95 -15.28 16.76
N THR A 142 4.96 -14.77 16.05
CA THR A 142 4.39 -13.43 16.27
C THR A 142 2.89 -13.41 15.93
N THR A 143 2.14 -12.47 16.49
CA THR A 143 0.69 -12.26 16.20
C THR A 143 0.46 -11.14 15.18
N THR A 144 1.51 -10.51 14.70
CA THR A 144 1.51 -9.43 13.73
C THR A 144 2.39 -9.81 12.55
N MET A 145 2.01 -9.36 11.36
CA MET A 145 2.81 -9.58 10.17
C MET A 145 2.81 -8.31 9.32
N TRP A 146 3.76 -7.44 9.63
CA TRP A 146 4.11 -6.28 8.81
C TRP A 146 5.29 -6.65 7.91
N VAL A 147 5.05 -6.68 6.60
CA VAL A 147 6.04 -7.19 5.65
C VAL A 147 6.21 -6.30 4.43
N TYR A 148 7.46 -6.24 3.95
CA TYR A 148 7.87 -5.65 2.69
C TYR A 148 8.11 -6.76 1.70
N THR A 149 7.43 -6.77 0.56
CA THR A 149 7.57 -7.86 -0.41
C THR A 149 8.56 -7.51 -1.51
N ASN A 150 9.07 -8.52 -2.21
CA ASN A 150 9.82 -8.31 -3.45
C ASN A 150 8.92 -8.09 -4.68
N LEU A 151 7.62 -7.84 -4.47
CA LEU A 151 6.73 -7.36 -5.52
C LEU A 151 7.07 -5.89 -5.78
N THR A 152 7.62 -5.62 -6.96
CA THR A 152 7.94 -4.27 -7.40
C THR A 152 7.19 -3.89 -8.67
N MET A 153 7.07 -2.59 -8.89
CA MET A 153 6.46 -2.00 -10.06
C MET A 153 7.21 -0.72 -10.45
N THR A 154 7.40 -0.51 -11.75
CA THR A 154 8.04 0.69 -12.31
C THR A 154 7.12 1.22 -13.41
N PRO A 155 6.49 2.40 -13.26
CA PRO A 155 5.62 2.93 -14.30
C PRO A 155 6.45 3.27 -15.53
N GLU A 156 5.91 2.99 -16.72
CA GLU A 156 6.50 3.42 -17.97
C GLU A 156 6.11 4.86 -18.28
N ALA A 157 7.03 5.60 -18.91
CA ALA A 157 6.74 6.94 -19.38
C ALA A 157 5.63 6.89 -20.43
N MET A 158 4.64 7.79 -20.30
CA MET A 158 3.61 7.91 -21.32
C MET A 158 4.27 8.36 -22.64
N PRO A 159 3.99 7.71 -23.78
CA PRO A 159 4.57 8.11 -25.06
C PRO A 159 4.19 9.56 -25.35
N THR A 160 5.19 10.40 -25.61
CA THR A 160 4.96 11.79 -26.01
C THR A 160 4.23 11.78 -27.35
N PRO A 161 3.09 12.49 -27.50
CA PRO A 161 2.44 12.57 -28.80
C PRO A 161 3.45 13.12 -29.82
N THR A 162 3.70 12.35 -30.87
CA THR A 162 4.54 12.82 -31.97
C THR A 162 3.85 14.03 -32.56
N PRO A 163 4.51 15.19 -32.72
CA PRO A 163 3.90 16.33 -33.38
C PRO A 163 3.38 15.89 -34.74
N ASP A 164 2.12 16.22 -35.05
CA ASP A 164 1.57 15.95 -36.38
C ASP A 164 2.55 16.47 -37.44
N PRO A 165 2.85 15.68 -38.49
CA PRO A 165 3.67 16.17 -39.58
C PRO A 165 3.05 17.47 -40.10
N LYS A 166 3.83 18.56 -40.02
CA LYS A 166 3.44 19.87 -40.52
C LYS A 166 2.86 19.69 -41.93
N PRO A 167 1.67 20.27 -42.24
CA PRO A 167 1.13 20.22 -43.58
C PRO A 167 2.22 20.64 -44.56
N THR A 168 2.53 19.76 -45.52
CA THR A 168 3.45 20.12 -46.60
C THR A 168 2.83 21.32 -47.30
N PRO A 169 3.55 22.45 -47.45
CA PRO A 169 3.04 23.57 -48.22
C PRO A 169 2.63 23.05 -49.59
N GLU A 170 1.35 23.20 -49.91
CA GLU A 170 0.82 22.88 -51.23
C GLU A 170 1.62 23.70 -52.26
N PRO A 171 2.05 23.11 -53.39
CA PRO A 171 2.87 23.82 -54.37
C PRO A 171 2.16 25.10 -54.81
N GLU A 172 2.81 26.25 -54.58
CA GLU A 172 2.30 27.54 -55.02
C GLU A 172 2.06 27.50 -56.53
N THR A 173 0.79 27.54 -56.93
CA THR A 173 0.41 27.76 -58.33
C THR A 173 0.92 29.13 -58.76
N LYS A 174 1.95 29.11 -59.61
CA LYS A 174 2.54 30.24 -60.32
C LYS A 174 1.44 31.12 -60.96
N PRO A 175 1.50 32.46 -60.83
CA PRO A 175 0.50 33.34 -61.44
C PRO A 175 0.68 33.42 -62.95
N GLU A 176 -0.37 33.09 -63.72
CA GLU A 176 -0.47 33.51 -65.13
C GLU A 176 -1.07 34.92 -65.22
N THR A 177 -0.33 35.78 -65.92
CA THR A 177 -0.63 37.20 -66.16
C THR A 177 -1.49 37.37 -67.41
N LYS A 178 -2.63 38.07 -67.33
CA LYS A 178 -3.10 39.06 -68.34
C LYS A 178 -4.35 39.84 -67.86
N PRO A 179 -4.74 40.97 -68.47
CA PRO A 179 -4.88 42.22 -67.73
C PRO A 179 -6.28 42.85 -67.78
N GLY A 180 -6.58 43.63 -66.72
CA GLY A 180 -7.41 44.82 -66.84
C GLY A 180 -8.86 44.70 -66.39
N GLN A 181 -9.13 45.11 -65.15
CA GLN A 181 -10.09 46.19 -64.84
C GLN A 181 -10.01 46.57 -63.36
N ALA A 182 -9.97 47.87 -63.08
CA ALA A 182 -10.08 48.47 -61.75
C ALA A 182 -11.54 48.89 -61.49
N PRO A 183 -11.89 49.41 -60.29
CA PRO A 183 -11.73 48.83 -58.96
C PRO A 183 -13.07 48.87 -58.19
N THR A 184 -13.28 48.04 -57.15
CA THR A 184 -14.28 48.37 -56.11
C THR A 184 -13.91 47.81 -54.74
N THR A 185 -13.96 48.72 -53.77
CA THR A 185 -13.76 48.68 -52.33
C THR A 185 -14.61 47.66 -51.56
N ALA A 186 -14.05 46.99 -50.54
CA ALA A 186 -14.74 46.61 -49.28
C ALA A 186 -13.78 46.09 -48.16
N THR A 187 -13.39 47.00 -47.27
CA THR A 187 -13.35 46.99 -45.78
C THR A 187 -13.62 45.70 -44.95
N ILE A 188 -12.63 45.33 -44.09
CA ILE A 188 -12.60 44.92 -42.64
C ILE A 188 -13.48 43.70 -42.20
N THR A 189 -13.02 42.69 -41.44
CA THR A 189 -12.81 42.74 -39.96
C THR A 189 -12.20 41.46 -39.37
N THR A 190 -11.22 41.65 -38.48
CA THR A 190 -10.62 40.67 -37.54
C THR A 190 -11.56 40.36 -36.38
N THR A 191 -11.71 39.09 -35.98
CA THR A 191 -12.37 38.73 -34.72
C THR A 191 -11.42 37.94 -33.81
N VAL A 192 -11.14 38.52 -32.64
CA VAL A 192 -10.50 37.89 -31.49
C VAL A 192 -11.60 37.44 -30.53
N SER A 193 -11.52 36.22 -30.00
CA SER A 193 -12.41 35.75 -28.94
C SER A 193 -11.61 35.30 -27.74
N THR A 194 -11.76 36.05 -26.64
CA THR A 194 -11.40 35.67 -25.27
C THR A 194 -12.67 35.23 -24.55
N THR A 195 -12.60 34.22 -23.67
CA THR A 195 -13.53 34.12 -22.53
C THR A 195 -12.96 33.29 -21.38
N LYS A 196 -13.14 33.79 -20.16
CA LYS A 196 -12.75 33.20 -18.86
C LYS A 196 -13.94 32.45 -18.22
N THR A 197 -13.58 31.56 -17.29
CA THR A 197 -14.31 30.76 -16.27
C THR A 197 -15.40 31.51 -15.47
N PRO A 198 -16.34 30.83 -14.74
CA PRO A 198 -16.04 30.30 -13.38
C PRO A 198 -16.78 28.99 -12.94
N ALA A 199 -16.34 28.52 -11.76
CA ALA A 199 -16.59 27.30 -10.99
C ALA A 199 -18.03 26.94 -10.54
N VAL A 200 -18.26 25.65 -10.23
CA VAL A 200 -19.28 25.16 -9.27
C VAL A 200 -18.79 23.90 -8.51
N LYS A 201 -19.01 23.88 -7.19
CA LYS A 201 -18.82 22.80 -6.20
C LYS A 201 -20.11 21.96 -6.05
N PRO A 202 -20.07 20.70 -5.59
CA PRO A 202 -20.98 20.32 -4.49
C PRO A 202 -20.37 19.43 -3.40
N ALA A 203 -21.13 19.27 -2.31
CA ALA A 203 -20.74 18.78 -0.99
C ALA A 203 -21.13 17.31 -0.70
N ALA A 204 -20.30 16.69 0.16
CA ALA A 204 -20.54 15.70 1.23
C ALA A 204 -21.54 14.53 1.09
N LYS A 205 -21.07 13.32 1.43
CA LYS A 205 -21.79 12.34 2.29
C LYS A 205 -20.80 11.43 3.04
N THR A 206 -21.15 11.18 4.30
CA THR A 206 -20.50 10.38 5.35
C THR A 206 -20.80 8.88 5.23
N SER A 207 -19.87 8.04 5.69
CA SER A 207 -20.20 6.74 6.31
C SER A 207 -19.07 6.33 7.26
N ASP A 208 -19.43 6.19 8.54
CA ASP A 208 -18.59 5.75 9.65
C ASP A 208 -18.13 4.29 9.48
N ALA A 209 -16.84 4.05 9.73
CA ALA A 209 -16.32 2.73 10.10
C ALA A 209 -15.60 2.89 11.44
N THR A 210 -16.24 2.41 12.50
CA THR A 210 -15.76 2.46 13.88
C THR A 210 -14.58 1.50 14.06
N LEU A 211 -13.40 2.03 14.38
CA LEU A 211 -12.27 1.26 14.93
C LEU A 211 -12.67 0.74 16.32
N ALA A 212 -12.55 -0.57 16.54
CA ALA A 212 -12.64 -1.14 17.86
C ALA A 212 -11.42 -0.72 18.69
N ALA A 213 -11.61 0.25 19.59
CA ALA A 213 -10.63 0.66 20.58
C ALA A 213 -10.81 -0.13 21.88
N THR A 214 -9.84 -1.00 22.18
CA THR A 214 -9.49 -1.53 23.51
C THR A 214 -8.03 -1.96 23.39
N GLY A 215 -7.03 -1.53 24.15
CA GLY A 215 -6.92 -0.79 25.39
C GLY A 215 -5.63 -1.28 26.04
N ASP A 216 -4.54 -0.52 25.91
CA ASP A 216 -3.48 -0.32 26.92
C ASP A 216 -2.37 0.55 26.30
N SER A 217 -2.42 1.84 26.64
CA SER A 217 -1.44 2.83 26.25
C SER A 217 -0.26 2.82 27.23
N THR A 218 0.80 2.10 26.88
CA THR A 218 2.15 2.37 27.39
C THR A 218 3.02 2.73 26.20
N GLY A 219 3.57 3.93 26.21
CA GLY A 219 4.09 4.64 25.03
C GLY A 219 5.10 3.85 24.21
N LEU A 220 4.79 3.69 22.92
CA LEU A 220 5.80 3.37 21.92
C LEU A 220 6.39 4.67 21.39
N VAL A 221 7.68 4.87 21.65
CA VAL A 221 8.49 5.89 20.98
C VAL A 221 8.58 5.47 19.51
N ALA A 222 8.11 6.32 18.61
CA ALA A 222 8.29 6.14 17.18
C ALA A 222 9.78 6.33 16.83
N ALA A 223 10.47 5.22 16.55
CA ALA A 223 11.76 5.27 15.87
C ALA A 223 11.49 5.35 14.37
N ALA A 224 11.80 6.50 13.75
CA ALA A 224 11.85 6.62 12.30
C ALA A 224 13.02 5.77 11.79
N MET A 225 12.73 4.71 11.04
CA MET A 225 13.74 3.87 10.40
C MET A 225 13.71 4.09 8.90
N SER A 226 14.67 4.87 8.42
CA SER A 226 15.02 4.96 7.00
C SER A 226 15.78 3.69 6.64
N LEU A 227 15.12 2.72 6.01
CA LEU A 227 15.81 1.56 5.43
C LEU A 227 16.47 1.99 4.13
N ALA A 228 17.72 2.46 4.22
CA ALA A 228 18.64 2.45 3.09
C ALA A 228 18.95 0.99 2.75
N GLY A 229 18.56 0.56 1.55
CA GLY A 229 18.71 -0.80 1.07
C GLY A 229 20.17 -1.26 1.01
N ALA A 230 20.42 -2.46 1.52
CA ALA A 230 21.60 -3.26 1.17
C ALA A 230 21.11 -4.57 0.55
N ILE A 231 20.96 -4.61 -0.77
CA ILE A 231 20.74 -5.85 -1.51
C ILE A 231 22.09 -6.55 -1.64
N ALA A 232 22.34 -7.55 -0.81
CA ALA A 232 23.39 -8.52 -1.07
C ALA A 232 22.84 -9.61 -2.00
N ALA A 233 23.35 -9.67 -3.22
CA ALA A 233 23.12 -10.78 -4.14
C ALA A 233 23.80 -12.05 -3.59
N ALA A 234 23.03 -12.99 -3.06
CA ALA A 234 23.53 -14.32 -2.70
C ALA A 234 23.41 -15.27 -3.90
N ILE A 235 24.52 -15.42 -4.61
CA ILE A 235 24.78 -16.50 -5.57
C ILE A 235 24.76 -17.84 -4.81
N GLY A 236 24.05 -18.83 -5.36
CA GLY A 236 23.67 -20.06 -4.66
C GLY A 236 24.80 -20.98 -4.22
N ILE A 237 24.49 -21.84 -3.24
CA ILE A 237 25.24 -23.07 -2.95
C ILE A 237 24.25 -24.23 -2.79
N ALA A 238 24.61 -25.30 -3.50
CA ALA A 238 23.86 -26.52 -3.75
C ALA A 238 23.43 -27.30 -2.50
N SER A 239 22.27 -27.95 -2.66
CA SER A 239 21.76 -29.02 -1.80
C SER A 239 22.80 -30.12 -1.60
N LYS A 240 22.99 -30.55 -0.35
CA LYS A 240 23.57 -31.86 -0.07
C LYS A 240 22.70 -32.61 0.92
N ARG A 241 21.91 -33.54 0.39
CA ARG A 241 21.41 -34.70 1.15
C ARG A 241 22.62 -35.40 1.79
N ARG A 242 22.48 -35.80 3.05
CA ARG A 242 23.09 -37.04 3.52
C ARG A 242 22.06 -37.84 4.31
N GLU A 243 21.84 -39.03 3.80
CA GLU A 243 21.29 -40.18 4.51
C GLU A 243 22.18 -40.52 5.70
N ASN A 244 21.56 -40.71 6.87
CA ASN A 244 21.63 -41.92 7.68
C ASN A 244 20.71 -41.76 8.90
#